data_AF-A0A953YMW7-F1
#
_entry.id   AF-A0A953YMW7-F1
#
_cell.length_a   1.000
_cell.length_b   1.000
_cell.length_c   1.000
_cell.angle_alpha   90.00
_cell.angle_beta   90.00
_cell.angle_gamma   90.00
#
_symmetry.space_group_name_H-M   'P 1'
#
loop_
_entity.id
_entity.type
_entity.pdbx_description
1 polymer ?
#
loop_
_entity_poly.entity_id
_entity_poly.type
_entity_poly.pdbx_seq_one_letter_code
_entity_poly.pdbx_strand_id
1 'polypeptide(L)'
;MLQAKGYTVLARRYRVRGGEVDLIAADADGVLAFVEVKARAIGADALAAVGARQRARIVTGALTYIAETPERAASPLRFDVIAV
;
A
#
# COMPACT_ATOMS: atom_id res chain seq x y z
N MET A 1 10.08 -10.19 1.50
CA MET A 1 9.88 -9.78 0.10
C MET A 1 9.91 -8.26 -0.15
N LEU A 2 9.74 -7.38 0.85
CA LEU A 2 10.05 -5.93 0.72
C LEU A 2 11.30 -5.52 1.51
N GLN A 3 11.47 -6.01 2.74
CA GLN A 3 12.68 -5.77 3.54
C GLN A 3 13.96 -6.25 2.84
N ALA A 4 13.89 -7.41 2.17
CA ALA A 4 14.99 -7.94 1.35
C ALA A 4 15.30 -7.09 0.09
N LYS A 5 14.43 -6.13 -0.25
CA LYS A 5 14.60 -5.17 -1.35
C LYS A 5 14.93 -3.76 -0.84
N GLY A 6 15.34 -3.62 0.42
CA GLY A 6 15.72 -2.32 1.00
C GLY A 6 14.54 -1.46 1.48
N TYR A 7 13.32 -2.00 1.52
CA TYR A 7 12.16 -1.26 2.06
C TYR A 7 12.08 -1.40 3.58
N THR A 8 11.84 -0.27 4.26
CA THR A 8 11.42 -0.22 5.65
C THR A 8 9.91 -0.34 5.73
N VAL A 9 9.40 -1.33 6.47
CA VAL A 9 7.95 -1.47 6.71
C VAL A 9 7.54 -0.47 7.79
N LEU A 10 6.60 0.40 7.45
CA LEU A 10 6.10 1.46 8.34
C LEU A 10 4.80 1.05 9.04
N ALA A 11 3.91 0.34 8.33
CA ALA A 11 2.67 -0.17 8.89
C ALA A 11 2.22 -1.46 8.20
N ARG A 12 1.48 -2.31 8.93
CA ARG A 12 0.81 -3.51 8.41
C ARG A 12 -0.66 -3.47 8.81
N ARG A 13 -1.55 -3.87 7.89
CA ARG A 13 -3.01 -3.84 8.06
C ARG A 13 -3.50 -2.50 8.61
N TYR A 14 -3.04 -1.41 7.99
CA TYR A 14 -3.40 -0.06 8.39
C TYR A 14 -4.87 0.19 8.02
N ARG A 15 -5.69 0.57 9.01
CA ARG A 15 -7.13 0.72 8.88
C ARG A 15 -7.59 2.02 9.49
N VAL A 16 -8.41 2.73 8.74
CA VAL A 16 -9.04 3.98 9.14
C VAL A 16 -10.50 3.95 8.73
N ARG A 17 -11.29 4.93 9.15
CA ARG A 17 -12.70 4.99 8.75
C ARG A 17 -12.81 5.17 7.24
N GLY A 18 -13.31 4.15 6.56
CA GLY A 18 -13.47 4.14 5.10
C GLY A 18 -12.21 3.79 4.31
N GLY A 19 -11.08 3.54 4.96
CA GLY A 19 -9.80 3.26 4.30
C GLY A 19 -9.08 2.04 4.87
N GLU A 20 -8.33 1.35 4.00
CA GLU A 20 -7.51 0.19 4.38
C GLU A 20 -6.34 0.05 3.42
N VAL A 21 -5.16 -0.24 3.98
CA VAL A 21 -3.94 -0.58 3.23
C VAL A 21 -3.25 -1.76 3.93
N ASP A 22 -2.99 -2.85 3.21
CA ASP A 22 -2.40 -4.05 3.80
C ASP A 22 -0.98 -3.83 4.29
N LEU A 23 -0.19 -3.05 3.56
CA LEU A 23 1.20 -2.76 3.91
C LEU A 23 1.61 -1.37 3.44
N ILE A 24 2.24 -0.61 4.33
CA ILE A 24 2.85 0.68 4.03
C ILE A 24 4.35 0.53 4.24
N ALA A 25 5.14 0.90 3.25
CA ALA A 25 6.59 0.80 3.30
C ALA A 25 7.26 2.01 2.66
N ALA A 26 8.51 2.29 3.03
CA ALA A 26 9.34 3.28 2.36
C ALA A 26 10.65 2.66 1.88
N ASP A 27 11.11 3.00 0.69
CA ASP A 27 12.48 2.66 0.27
C ASP A 27 13.52 3.65 0.80
N ALA A 28 14.79 3.37 0.49
CA ALA A 28 15.93 4.19 0.88
C ALA A 28 15.88 5.61 0.31
N ASP A 29 15.22 5.81 -0.84
CA ASP A 29 15.04 7.12 -1.48
C ASP A 29 13.85 7.90 -0.91
N GLY A 30 13.11 7.30 0.02
CA GLY A 30 11.98 7.94 0.71
C GLY A 30 10.65 7.85 -0.03
N VAL A 31 10.53 7.00 -1.06
CA VAL A 31 9.26 6.75 -1.76
C VAL A 31 8.35 5.95 -0.84
N LEU A 32 7.11 6.42 -0.67
CA LEU A 32 6.10 5.78 0.15
C LEU A 32 5.24 4.84 -0.70
N ALA A 33 5.36 3.53 -0.46
CA ALA A 33 4.61 2.49 -1.14
C ALA A 33 3.42 2.03 -0.30
N PHE A 34 2.21 2.12 -0.87
CA PHE A 34 0.97 1.56 -0.35
C PHE A 34 0.66 0.29 -1.12
N VAL A 35 0.70 -0.84 -0.43
CA VAL A 35 0.69 -2.16 -1.05
C VAL A 35 -0.55 -2.92 -0.62
N GLU A 36 -1.28 -3.41 -1.60
CA GLU A 36 -2.34 -4.40 -1.45
C GLU A 36 -1.74 -5.82 -1.60
N VAL A 37 -2.07 -6.73 -0.70
CA VAL A 37 -1.60 -8.12 -0.75
C VAL A 37 -2.75 -9.04 -1.11
N LYS A 38 -2.65 -9.69 -2.26
CA LYS A 38 -3.63 -10.70 -2.69
C LYS A 38 -3.08 -12.11 -2.54
N ALA A 39 -3.91 -13.01 -2.06
CA ALA A 39 -3.65 -14.44 -2.22
C ALA A 39 -3.64 -14.78 -3.72
N ARG A 40 -2.69 -15.61 -4.14
CA ARG A 40 -2.63 -16.14 -5.51
C ARG A 40 -3.89 -16.96 -5.78
N ALA A 41 -4.85 -16.35 -6.47
CA ALA A 41 -5.95 -17.08 -7.06
C ALA A 41 -5.45 -17.83 -8.31
N ILE A 42 -6.01 -19.01 -8.57
CA ILE A 42 -5.69 -19.81 -9.75
C ILE A 42 -6.29 -19.10 -10.97
N GLY A 43 -5.45 -18.43 -11.77
CA GLY A 43 -5.84 -17.70 -12.99
C GLY A 43 -5.36 -16.24 -13.00
N ALA A 44 -4.77 -15.81 -14.11
CA ALA A 44 -4.14 -14.48 -14.26
C ALA A 44 -5.13 -13.31 -14.05
N ASP A 45 -6.40 -13.50 -14.39
CA ASP A 45 -7.43 -12.45 -14.33
C ASP A 45 -7.87 -12.09 -12.90
N ALA A 46 -7.75 -13.01 -11.95
CA ALA A 46 -8.13 -12.77 -10.56
C ALA A 46 -7.10 -11.91 -9.79
N LEU A 47 -5.84 -11.94 -10.25
CA LEU A 47 -4.75 -11.13 -9.70
C LEU A 47 -4.75 -9.69 -10.24
N ALA A 48 -5.29 -9.47 -11.44
CA ALA A 48 -5.11 -8.22 -12.18
C ALA A 48 -6.00 -7.06 -11.70
N ALA A 49 -7.14 -7.32 -11.06
CA ALA A 49 -8.10 -6.26 -10.76
C ALA A 49 -8.22 -5.96 -9.25
N VAL A 50 -7.60 -4.86 -8.80
CA VAL A 50 -8.05 -4.15 -7.60
C VAL A 50 -9.35 -3.45 -7.98
N GLY A 51 -10.49 -3.93 -7.48
CA GLY A 51 -11.80 -3.37 -7.82
C GLY A 51 -11.95 -1.90 -7.40
N ALA A 52 -12.88 -1.16 -8.03
CA ALA A 52 -13.07 0.27 -7.78
C ALA A 52 -13.26 0.62 -6.30
N ARG A 53 -14.04 -0.19 -5.57
CA ARG A 53 -14.24 -0.04 -4.13
C ARG A 53 -12.94 -0.20 -3.34
N GLN A 54 -12.11 -1.18 -3.69
CA GLN A 54 -10.83 -1.42 -3.03
C GLN A 54 -9.86 -0.26 -3.30
N ARG A 55 -9.79 0.24 -4.55
CA ARG A 55 -9.00 1.43 -4.90
C ARG A 55 -9.39 2.64 -4.07
N ALA A 56 -10.69 2.91 -3.92
CA ALA A 56 -11.18 4.02 -3.11
C ALA A 56 -10.73 3.90 -1.65
N ARG A 57 -10.83 2.69 -1.07
CA ARG A 57 -10.37 2.43 0.31
C ARG A 57 -8.86 2.61 0.48
N ILE A 58 -8.07 2.14 -0.49
CA ILE A 58 -6.61 2.29 -0.47
C ILE A 58 -6.25 3.78 -0.53
N VAL A 59 -6.89 4.55 -1.43
CA VAL A 59 -6.67 6.00 -1.53
C VAL A 59 -7.04 6.72 -0.23
N THR A 60 -8.21 6.39 0.37
CA THR A 60 -8.58 6.96 1.67
C THR A 60 -7.55 6.62 2.74
N GLY A 61 -7.10 5.37 2.83
CA GLY A 61 -6.06 4.97 3.77
C GLY A 61 -4.74 5.70 3.54
N ALA A 62 -4.31 5.84 2.29
CA ALA A 62 -3.07 6.54 1.94
C ALA A 62 -3.12 8.02 2.31
N LEU A 63 -4.22 8.71 1.98
CA LEU A 63 -4.40 10.12 2.33
C LEU A 63 -4.42 10.35 3.84
N THR A 64 -5.10 9.48 4.60
CA THR A 64 -5.10 9.57 6.06
C THR A 64 -3.70 9.35 6.64
N TYR A 65 -3.00 8.33 6.16
CA TYR A 65 -1.62 8.06 6.61
C TYR A 65 -0.69 9.26 6.35
N ILE A 66 -0.76 9.85 5.15
CA ILE A 66 0.07 11.01 4.80
C ILE A 66 -0.24 12.21 5.71
N ALA A 67 -1.51 12.45 6.02
CA ALA A 67 -1.92 13.53 6.92
C ALA A 67 -1.43 13.29 8.36
N GLU A 68 -1.28 12.03 8.78
CA GLU A 68 -0.75 11.63 10.08
C GLU A 68 0.79 11.64 10.14
N THR A 69 1.49 11.72 8.99
CA THR A 69 2.96 11.73 8.89
C THR A 69 3.48 12.96 8.12
N PRO A 70 3.48 14.16 8.72
CA PRO A 70 3.91 15.40 8.05
C PRO A 70 5.33 15.34 7.48
N GLU A 71 6.23 14.61 8.12
CA GLU A 71 7.61 14.43 7.69
C GLU A 71 7.76 13.62 6.38
N ARG A 72 6.69 12.96 5.94
CA ARG A 72 6.61 12.19 4.70
C ARG A 72 5.62 12.77 3.69
N ALA A 73 5.05 13.94 3.96
CA ALA A 73 4.01 14.53 3.13
C ALA A 73 4.48 14.87 1.70
N ALA A 74 5.77 15.11 1.52
CA ALA A 74 6.39 15.38 0.22
C ALA A 74 7.01 14.14 -0.46
N SER A 75 6.89 12.95 0.15
CA SER A 75 7.41 11.72 -0.44
C SER A 75 6.71 11.41 -1.76
N PRO A 76 7.43 10.95 -2.79
CA PRO A 76 6.80 10.31 -3.95
C PRO A 76 5.94 9.13 -3.49
N LEU A 77 4.79 8.95 -4.11
CA LEU A 77 3.83 7.90 -3.73
C LEU A 77 3.82 6.79 -4.78
N ARG A 78 3.74 5.55 -4.32
CA ARG A 78 3.55 4.38 -5.17
C ARG A 78 2.43 3.51 -4.65
N PHE A 79 1.63 2.94 -5.56
CA PHE A 79 0.59 1.97 -5.23
C PHE A 79 0.92 0.65 -5.91
N ASP A 80 1.13 -0.41 -5.12
CA ASP A 80 1.52 -1.72 -5.62
C ASP A 80 0.48 -2.78 -5.25
N VAL A 81 0.47 -3.86 -6.02
CA VAL A 81 -0.26 -5.09 -5.71
C VAL A 81 0.74 -6.24 -5.70
N ILE A 82 0.78 -7.00 -4.62
CA ILE A 82 1.64 -8.18 -4.51
C ILE A 82 0.77 -9.42 -4.38
N ALA A 83 1.06 -10.43 -5.22
CA ALA A 83 0.49 -11.76 -5.12
C ALA A 83 1.38 -12.66 -4.26
N VAL A 84 0.81 -13.32 -3.25
CA VAL A 84 1.49 -14.36 -2.44
C VAL A 84 0.96 -15.75 -2.76
#